data_AF-A0A1F9PW11-F1
#
_entry.id   AF-A0A1F9PW11-F1
#
_cell.length_a   1.000
_cell.length_b   1.000
_cell.length_c   1.000
_cell.angle_alpha   90.00
_cell.angle_beta   90.00
_cell.angle_gamma   90.00
#
_symmetry.space_group_name_H-M   'P 1'
#
loop_
_entity.id
_entity.type
_entity.pdbx_description
1 polymer ?
#
loop_
_entity_poly.entity_id
_entity_poly.type
_entity_poly.pdbx_seq_one_letter_code
_entity_poly.pdbx_strand_id
1 'polypeptide(L)'
;MKIYESEIELIEFLDSHDEFLRQCASGDLSFWDFNKKYDNFYWAYALDGHESDAEEKEILRKLKNRIEPHRTVQEEILSLVCNDEDAEKEEYKRAGRISSKESVRRIAQVVSTLLCMK
;
A
#
# COMPACT_ATOMS: atom_id res chain seq x y z
N MET A 1 -16.99 -1.68 14.05
CA MET A 1 -16.72 -0.24 13.76
C MET A 1 -16.88 -0.11 12.27
N LYS A 2 -17.76 0.75 11.75
CA LYS A 2 -17.81 0.96 10.30
C LYS A 2 -16.61 1.83 9.93
N ILE A 3 -15.68 1.27 9.17
CA ILE A 3 -14.46 1.97 8.77
C ILE A 3 -14.71 2.85 7.53
N TYR A 4 -15.71 2.47 6.73
CA TYR A 4 -16.31 3.23 5.65
C TYR A 4 -17.83 3.01 5.67
N GLU A 5 -18.59 4.01 5.23
CA GLU A 5 -20.05 4.05 5.22
C GLU A 5 -20.66 3.36 4.00
N SER A 6 -19.93 3.26 2.88
CA SER A 6 -20.43 2.66 1.62
C SER A 6 -19.34 2.14 0.67
N GLU A 7 -19.75 1.34 -0.33
CA GLU A 7 -18.88 0.89 -1.44
C GLU A 7 -18.29 2.06 -2.24
N ILE A 8 -19.05 3.16 -2.41
CA ILE A 8 -18.59 4.36 -3.12
C ILE A 8 -17.47 5.05 -2.37
N GLU A 9 -17.62 5.21 -1.06
CA GLU A 9 -16.60 5.85 -0.22
C GLU A 9 -15.30 5.03 -0.22
N LEU A 10 -15.40 3.70 -0.15
CA LEU A 10 -14.22 2.83 -0.27
C LEU A 10 -13.52 2.99 -1.62
N ILE A 11 -14.27 3.14 -2.71
CA ILE A 11 -13.70 3.41 -4.04
C ILE A 11 -12.95 4.75 -4.05
N GLU A 12 -13.49 5.80 -3.45
CA GLU A 12 -12.83 7.11 -3.36
C GLU A 12 -11.52 7.04 -2.55
N PHE A 13 -11.51 6.25 -1.47
CA PHE A 13 -10.28 5.99 -0.73
C PHE A 13 -9.26 5.22 -1.56
N LEU A 14 -9.67 4.18 -2.27
CA LEU A 14 -8.79 3.42 -3.17
C LEU A 14 -8.22 4.33 -4.29
N ASP A 15 -9.05 5.18 -4.90
CA ASP A 15 -8.60 6.12 -5.94
C ASP A 15 -7.54 7.09 -5.41
N SER A 16 -7.76 7.63 -4.21
CA SER A 16 -6.82 8.56 -3.57
C SER A 16 -5.48 7.88 -3.24
N HIS A 17 -5.52 6.64 -2.75
CA HIS A 17 -4.31 5.89 -2.40
C HIS A 17 -3.59 5.34 -3.63
N ASP A 18 -4.30 4.98 -4.69
CA ASP A 18 -3.72 4.64 -5.99
C ASP A 18 -2.91 5.82 -6.55
N GLU A 19 -3.43 7.04 -6.40
CA GLU A 19 -2.73 8.24 -6.83
C GLU A 19 -1.45 8.49 -6.00
N PHE A 20 -1.46 8.24 -4.69
CA PHE A 20 -0.23 8.29 -3.89
C PHE A 20 0.82 7.27 -4.36
N LEU A 21 0.41 6.06 -4.73
CA LEU A 21 1.31 5.05 -5.29
C LEU A 21 1.90 5.52 -6.62
N ARG A 22 1.09 6.11 -7.52
CA ARG A 22 1.53 6.65 -8.80
C ARG A 22 2.51 7.82 -8.63
N GLN A 23 2.24 8.75 -7.72
CA GLN A 23 3.13 9.89 -7.43
C GLN A 23 4.46 9.43 -6.81
N CYS A 24 4.42 8.44 -5.91
CA CYS A 24 5.64 7.85 -5.36
C CYS A 24 6.47 7.14 -6.44
N ALA A 25 5.82 6.36 -7.30
CA ALA A 25 6.48 5.62 -8.39
C ALA A 25 7.11 6.53 -9.47
N SER A 26 6.47 7.66 -9.77
CA SER A 26 6.96 8.65 -10.75
C SER A 26 8.03 9.59 -10.17
N GLY A 27 8.14 9.66 -8.84
CA GLY A 27 9.06 10.58 -8.15
C GLY A 27 8.46 11.96 -7.85
N ASP A 28 7.19 12.19 -8.18
CA ASP A 28 6.46 13.43 -7.84
C ASP A 28 6.22 13.56 -6.32
N LEU A 29 6.24 12.44 -5.59
CA LEU A 29 6.16 12.38 -4.15
C LEU A 29 7.38 11.61 -3.60
N SER A 30 8.09 12.21 -2.65
CA SER A 30 9.21 11.50 -1.99
C SER A 30 8.70 10.27 -1.24
N PHE A 31 9.53 9.23 -1.09
CA PHE A 31 9.12 8.01 -0.39
C PHE A 31 8.62 8.29 1.03
N TRP A 32 9.30 9.15 1.78
CA TRP A 32 8.94 9.41 3.18
C TRP A 32 7.66 10.25 3.29
N ASP A 33 7.43 11.18 2.36
CA ASP A 33 6.15 11.91 2.29
C ASP A 33 5.00 10.98 1.86
N PHE A 34 5.26 10.07 0.91
CA PHE A 34 4.36 9.00 0.55
C PHE A 34 4.02 8.14 1.76
N ASN A 35 5.01 7.58 2.46
CA ASN A 35 4.80 6.70 3.60
C ASN A 35 3.98 7.38 4.71
N LYS A 36 4.16 8.69 4.88
CA LYS A 36 3.37 9.48 5.83
C LYS A 36 1.92 9.71 5.36
N LYS A 37 1.70 9.99 4.07
CA LYS A 37 0.37 10.28 3.50
C LYS A 37 -0.46 9.04 3.25
N TYR A 38 0.18 8.01 2.70
CA TYR A 38 -0.41 6.70 2.44
C TYR A 38 -0.83 6.04 3.75
N ASP A 39 -0.10 6.33 4.84
CA ASP A 39 -0.38 5.81 6.17
C ASP A 39 -0.50 4.28 6.17
N ASN A 40 -0.92 3.68 7.27
CA ASN A 40 -1.14 2.25 7.37
C ASN A 40 -2.42 1.79 6.64
N PHE A 41 -2.76 2.38 5.48
CA PHE A 41 -4.07 2.33 4.82
C PHE A 41 -4.70 0.94 4.76
N TYR A 42 -3.94 -0.05 4.27
CA TYR A 42 -4.45 -1.42 4.11
C TYR A 42 -4.99 -2.01 5.42
N TRP A 43 -4.26 -1.80 6.52
CA TRP A 43 -4.67 -2.27 7.84
C TRP A 43 -5.65 -1.32 8.53
N ALA A 44 -5.47 -0.01 8.40
CA ALA A 44 -6.33 1.00 9.00
C ALA A 44 -7.78 0.91 8.48
N TYR A 45 -7.95 0.49 7.22
CA TYR A 45 -9.26 0.27 6.60
C TYR A 45 -9.75 -1.18 6.66
N ALA A 46 -9.05 -2.06 7.40
CA ALA A 46 -9.30 -3.50 7.50
C ALA A 46 -9.60 -4.16 6.15
N LEU A 47 -8.81 -3.82 5.12
CA LEU A 47 -9.03 -4.30 3.76
C LEU A 47 -8.71 -5.80 3.61
N ASP A 48 -8.17 -6.43 4.64
CA ASP A 48 -8.04 -7.87 4.81
C ASP A 48 -9.38 -8.57 5.18
N GLY A 49 -10.39 -7.79 5.57
CA GLY A 49 -11.71 -8.25 5.96
C GLY A 49 -11.77 -8.91 7.34
N HIS A 50 -10.72 -8.81 8.17
CA HIS A 50 -10.73 -9.39 9.52
C HIS A 50 -11.80 -8.74 10.42
N GLU A 51 -11.98 -7.43 10.28
CA GLU A 51 -12.96 -6.66 11.07
C GLU A 51 -14.33 -6.56 10.38
N SER A 52 -14.46 -7.10 9.16
CA SER A 52 -15.64 -6.90 8.32
C SER A 52 -16.78 -7.88 8.57
N ASP A 53 -18.01 -7.37 8.49
CA ASP A 53 -19.23 -8.19 8.47
C ASP A 53 -19.47 -8.84 7.09
N ALA A 54 -20.61 -9.52 6.93
CA ALA A 54 -20.92 -10.23 5.68
C ALA A 54 -21.17 -9.30 4.49
N GLU A 55 -21.73 -8.11 4.72
CA GLU A 55 -22.00 -7.12 3.66
C GLU A 55 -20.68 -6.47 3.22
N GLU A 56 -19.86 -6.06 4.18
CA GLU A 56 -18.53 -5.49 3.93
C GLU A 56 -17.62 -6.49 3.22
N LYS A 57 -17.62 -7.77 3.62
CA LYS A 57 -16.85 -8.82 2.95
C LYS A 57 -17.23 -9.00 1.49
N GLU A 58 -18.51 -8.84 1.15
CA GLU A 58 -18.96 -8.92 -0.23
C GLU A 58 -18.46 -7.72 -1.05
N ILE A 59 -18.44 -6.52 -0.47
CA ILE A 59 -17.82 -5.32 -1.10
C ILE A 59 -16.31 -5.55 -1.32
N LEU A 60 -15.58 -5.98 -0.30
CA LEU A 60 -14.14 -6.26 -0.40
C LEU A 60 -13.85 -7.34 -1.45
N ARG A 61 -14.70 -8.37 -1.55
CA ARG A 61 -14.58 -9.42 -2.56
C ARG A 61 -14.73 -8.85 -3.99
N LYS A 62 -15.68 -7.95 -4.22
CA LYS A 62 -15.85 -7.28 -5.53
C LYS A 62 -14.64 -6.41 -5.88
N LEU A 63 -14.07 -5.71 -4.88
CA LEU A 63 -12.95 -4.79 -5.04
C LEU A 63 -11.58 -5.46 -4.87
N LYS A 64 -11.52 -6.79 -4.75
CA LYS A 64 -10.28 -7.53 -4.45
C LYS A 64 -9.11 -7.14 -5.36
N ASN A 65 -9.35 -7.02 -6.66
CA ASN A 65 -8.30 -6.67 -7.63
C ASN A 65 -7.74 -5.25 -7.40
N ARG A 66 -8.56 -4.33 -6.88
CA ARG A 66 -8.14 -2.97 -6.51
C ARG A 66 -7.41 -2.93 -5.17
N ILE A 67 -7.78 -3.83 -4.25
CA ILE A 67 -7.16 -3.92 -2.93
C ILE A 67 -5.78 -4.60 -3.01
N GLU A 68 -5.60 -5.53 -3.94
CA GLU A 68 -4.37 -6.33 -4.08
C GLU A 68 -3.07 -5.48 -4.18
N PRO A 69 -2.98 -4.41 -5.00
CA PRO A 69 -1.82 -3.52 -4.97
C PRO A 69 -1.51 -2.98 -3.57
N HIS A 70 -2.53 -2.59 -2.81
CA HIS A 70 -2.35 -2.05 -1.47
C HIS A 70 -1.90 -3.11 -0.47
N ARG A 71 -2.41 -4.34 -0.59
CA ARG A 71 -1.94 -5.50 0.18
C ARG A 71 -0.44 -5.71 -0.08
N THR A 72 -0.03 -5.84 -1.34
CA THR A 72 1.38 -6.05 -1.72
C THR A 72 2.27 -4.92 -1.20
N VAL A 73 1.86 -3.66 -1.37
CA VAL A 73 2.63 -2.52 -0.85
C VAL A 73 2.78 -2.60 0.67
N GLN A 74 1.71 -2.87 1.40
CA GLN A 74 1.76 -2.93 2.85
C GLN A 74 2.59 -4.11 3.36
N GLU A 75 2.27 -5.31 2.90
CA GLU A 75 2.80 -6.57 3.44
C GLU A 75 4.21 -6.88 2.92
N GLU A 76 4.53 -6.53 1.68
CA GLU A 76 5.75 -6.97 1.01
C GLU A 76 6.77 -5.84 0.81
N ILE A 77 6.37 -4.58 1.03
CA ILE A 77 7.25 -3.42 0.90
C ILE A 77 7.34 -2.68 2.23
N LEU A 78 6.26 -2.03 2.68
CA LEU A 78 6.28 -1.15 3.86
C LEU A 78 6.70 -1.87 5.14
N SER A 79 6.31 -3.14 5.30
CA SER A 79 6.72 -3.99 6.42
C SER A 79 8.25 -4.20 6.53
N LEU A 80 8.98 -4.06 5.42
CA LEU A 80 10.42 -4.30 5.32
C LEU A 80 11.24 -3.01 5.43
N VAL A 81 10.61 -1.84 5.37
CA VAL A 81 11.32 -0.56 5.31
C VAL A 81 12.06 -0.26 6.61
N CYS A 82 13.27 0.27 6.47
CA CYS A 82 14.02 0.92 7.54
C CYS A 82 14.58 2.26 7.03
N ASN A 83 15.23 3.04 7.89
CA ASN A 83 15.90 4.25 7.42
C ASN A 83 17.11 3.89 6.53
N ASP A 84 17.50 4.82 5.66
CA ASP A 84 18.49 4.54 4.61
C ASP A 84 19.89 4.25 5.17
N GLU A 85 20.25 4.82 6.32
CA GLU A 85 21.53 4.56 6.98
C GLU A 85 21.59 3.12 7.52
N ASP A 86 20.51 2.65 8.13
CA ASP A 86 20.39 1.28 8.63
C ASP A 86 20.32 0.26 7.50
N ALA A 87 19.67 0.59 6.39
CA ALA A 87 19.58 -0.29 5.22
C ALA A 87 20.95 -0.68 4.64
N GLU A 88 21.98 0.14 4.87
CA GLU A 88 23.35 -0.16 4.44
C GLU A 88 24.09 -1.13 5.36
N LYS A 89 23.60 -1.36 6.58
CA LYS A 89 24.22 -2.26 7.56
C LYS A 89 23.94 -3.72 7.22
N GLU A 90 24.96 -4.56 7.32
CA GLU A 90 24.87 -5.99 6.97
C GLU A 90 23.83 -6.77 7.80
N GLU A 91 23.58 -6.36 9.05
CA GLU A 91 22.54 -6.97 9.88
C GLU A 91 21.12 -6.70 9.35
N TYR A 92 20.84 -5.50 8.85
CA TYR A 92 19.56 -5.12 8.26
C TYR A 92 19.38 -5.78 6.88
N LYS A 93 20.42 -5.82 6.06
CA LYS A 93 20.42 -6.57 4.79
C LYS A 93 20.10 -8.05 5.00
N ARG A 94 20.73 -8.69 5.99
CA ARG A 94 20.43 -10.10 6.35
C ARG A 94 19.01 -10.31 6.86
N ALA A 95 18.43 -9.31 7.54
CA ALA A 95 17.04 -9.31 7.96
C ALA A 95 16.04 -9.00 6.83
N GLY A 96 16.52 -8.81 5.58
CA GLY A 96 15.68 -8.50 4.42
C GLY A 96 15.12 -7.09 4.40
N ARG A 97 15.68 -6.17 5.23
CA ARG A 97 15.23 -4.78 5.31
C ARG A 97 15.63 -4.00 4.06
N ILE A 98 14.81 -3.02 3.70
CA ILE A 98 15.00 -2.23 2.48
C ILE A 98 15.05 -0.72 2.77
N SER A 99 15.76 0.00 1.92
CA SER A 99 15.85 1.46 1.92
C SER A 99 14.67 2.10 1.19
N SER A 100 14.50 3.41 1.37
CA SER A 100 13.51 4.23 0.66
C SER A 100 13.62 4.08 -0.86
N LYS A 101 14.86 4.02 -1.40
CA LYS A 101 15.12 3.86 -2.83
C LYS A 101 14.63 2.52 -3.37
N GLU A 102 14.88 1.43 -2.67
CA GLU A 102 14.39 0.10 -3.08
C GLU A 102 12.87 0.00 -2.94
N SER A 103 12.29 0.64 -1.91
CA SER A 103 10.83 0.75 -1.76
C SER A 103 10.17 1.43 -2.96
N VAL A 104 10.67 2.58 -3.41
CA VAL A 104 10.16 3.29 -4.59
C VAL A 104 10.21 2.40 -5.83
N ARG A 105 11.33 1.69 -6.03
CA ARG A 105 11.48 0.76 -7.16
C ARG A 105 10.43 -0.35 -7.13
N ARG A 106 10.16 -0.95 -5.97
CA ARG A 106 9.14 -2.00 -5.82
C ARG A 106 7.72 -1.46 -5.96
N ILE A 107 7.43 -0.27 -5.42
CA ILE A 107 6.15 0.42 -5.61
C ILE A 107 5.91 0.68 -7.10
N ALA A 108 6.92 1.15 -7.83
CA ALA A 108 6.81 1.34 -9.28
C ALA A 108 6.50 0.05 -10.03
N GLN A 109 7.04 -1.09 -9.60
CA GLN A 109 6.67 -2.40 -10.14
C GLN A 109 5.20 -2.71 -9.89
N VAL A 110 4.70 -2.55 -8.65
CA VAL A 110 3.29 -2.75 -8.30
C VAL A 110 2.37 -1.85 -9.14
N VAL A 111 2.70 -0.57 -9.30
CA VAL A 111 1.92 0.35 -10.14
C VAL A 111 1.88 -0.13 -11.59
N SER A 112 3.01 -0.58 -12.13
CA SER A 112 3.09 -1.05 -13.52
C SER A 112 2.34 -2.36 -13.78
N THR A 113 2.26 -3.25 -12.79
CA THR A 113 1.68 -4.59 -12.96
C THR A 113 0.24 -4.68 -12.49
N LEU A 114 -0.14 -3.99 -11.40
CA LEU A 114 -1.45 -4.16 -10.76
C LEU A 114 -2.36 -2.94 -10.92
N LEU A 115 -1.81 -1.74 -11.14
CA LEU A 115 -2.60 -0.50 -11.34
C LEU A 115 -2.73 -0.05 -12.80
N CYS A 116 -1.97 -0.66 -13.71
CA CYS A 116 -2.03 -0.39 -15.15
C CYS A 116 -2.78 -1.48 -15.95
N MET A 117 -3.16 -2.59 -15.33
CA MET A 117 -4.04 -3.58 -15.96
C MET A 117 -5.47 -3.03 -16.01
N LYS A 118 -5.82 -2.37 -17.13
CA LYS A 118 -7.19 -2.05 -17.53
C LYS A 118 -7.85 -3.26 -18.19
#